data_AF-A0AB35ZDV8-F1
#
_entry.id   AF-A0AB35ZDV8-F1
#
_cell.length_a   1.000
_cell.length_b   1.000
_cell.length_c   1.000
_cell.angle_alpha   90.00
_cell.angle_beta   90.00
_cell.angle_gamma   90.00
#
_symmetry.space_group_name_H-M   'P 1'
#
loop_
_entity.id
_entity.type
_entity.pdbx_description
1 polymer ?
#
loop_
_entity_poly.entity_id
_entity_poly.type
_entity_poly.pdbx_seq_one_letter_code
_entity_poly.pdbx_strand_id
1 'polypeptide(L)'
;MKIGVLTFWHGNANYGMMLQCWAMQEKLKQMGHQPFVIRFATERAKGLPRRILEKLKIYKLFLYFVSPQEYCLLKSKEKHDKLRKFDYFRQTNLALSERMYKTLKELQDNPPKADCYIVGSDQVWSQILNNADNEAYFLNFGSPEIKRIAYAPSFGFNAADYPKDVYSVLKKALSRMDAISCREQSGVTLCEELGFTAIGGVN
;
A
#
# COMPACT_ATOMS: atom_id res chain seq x y z
N MET A 1 -0.88 10.77 20.24
CA MET A 1 -1.07 11.33 18.89
C MET A 1 -2.02 10.45 18.10
N LYS A 2 -2.83 11.06 17.24
CA LYS A 2 -3.61 10.39 16.21
C LYS A 2 -2.74 10.20 14.97
N ILE A 3 -2.54 8.97 14.52
CA ILE A 3 -1.57 8.63 13.47
C ILE A 3 -2.30 8.04 12.26
N GLY A 4 -2.17 8.69 11.09
CA GLY A 4 -2.68 8.16 9.84
C GLY A 4 -1.64 7.26 9.17
N VAL A 5 -1.94 5.98 9.06
CA VAL A 5 -1.06 4.98 8.43
C VAL A 5 -1.50 4.72 7.00
N LEU A 6 -0.60 4.90 6.05
CA LEU A 6 -0.81 4.57 4.65
C LEU A 6 -0.02 3.32 4.28
N THR A 7 -0.73 2.25 3.98
CA THR A 7 -0.15 0.99 3.47
C THR A 7 -1.18 0.30 2.57
N PHE A 8 -0.80 -0.80 1.93
CA PHE A 8 -1.78 -1.66 1.26
C PHE A 8 -2.68 -2.32 2.31
N TRP A 9 -3.95 -1.92 2.32
CA TRP A 9 -4.93 -2.38 3.31
C TRP A 9 -6.02 -3.26 2.69
N HIS A 10 -6.25 -3.09 1.38
CA HIS A 10 -7.23 -3.83 0.60
C HIS A 10 -6.55 -4.39 -0.66
N GLY A 11 -7.00 -5.55 -1.14
CA GLY A 11 -6.37 -6.22 -2.28
C GLY A 11 -6.50 -7.73 -2.24
N ASN A 12 -5.72 -8.41 -3.10
CA ASN A 12 -5.66 -9.87 -3.17
C ASN A 12 -5.42 -10.46 -1.78
N ALA A 13 -6.11 -11.55 -1.48
CA ALA A 13 -6.13 -12.33 -0.24
C ALA A 13 -4.73 -12.70 0.30
N ASN A 14 -3.99 -11.72 0.82
CA ASN A 14 -2.62 -11.80 1.28
C ASN A 14 -2.57 -11.62 2.80
N TYR A 15 -2.20 -12.70 3.49
CA TYR A 15 -2.03 -12.70 4.94
C TYR A 15 -0.91 -11.77 5.41
N GLY A 16 0.22 -11.73 4.71
CA GLY A 16 1.37 -10.91 5.08
C GLY A 16 0.99 -9.43 5.14
N MET A 17 0.38 -8.91 4.09
CA MET A 17 -0.11 -7.52 4.03
C MET A 17 -1.12 -7.22 5.16
N MET A 18 -2.06 -8.12 5.42
CA MET A 18 -3.07 -7.92 6.47
C MET A 18 -2.46 -7.94 7.87
N LEU A 19 -1.60 -8.93 8.16
CA LEU A 19 -0.95 -9.08 9.46
C LEU A 19 0.05 -7.95 9.71
N GLN A 20 0.79 -7.52 8.69
CA GLN A 20 1.71 -6.38 8.76
C GLN A 20 0.96 -5.08 9.08
N CYS A 21 -0.15 -4.82 8.39
CA CYS A 21 -1.01 -3.67 8.64
C CYS A 21 -1.60 -3.68 10.06
N TRP A 22 -2.06 -4.84 10.53
CA TRP A 22 -2.55 -5.02 11.90
C TRP A 22 -1.44 -4.83 12.94
N ALA A 23 -0.30 -5.50 12.78
CA ALA A 23 0.83 -5.44 13.71
C ALA A 23 1.37 -4.01 13.86
N MET A 24 1.40 -3.23 12.78
CA MET A 24 1.78 -1.82 12.82
C MET A 24 0.81 -1.01 13.70
N GLN A 25 -0.50 -1.21 13.56
CA GLN A 25 -1.47 -0.55 14.43
C GLN A 25 -1.29 -0.97 15.88
N GLU A 26 -1.16 -2.28 16.15
CA GLU A 26 -0.98 -2.77 17.52
C GLU A 26 0.29 -2.22 18.17
N LYS A 27 1.41 -2.16 17.42
CA LYS A 27 2.64 -1.57 17.94
C LYS A 27 2.49 -0.09 18.28
N LEU A 28 1.83 0.68 17.41
CA LEU A 28 1.57 2.10 17.67
C LEU A 28 0.60 2.30 18.86
N LYS A 29 -0.41 1.44 19.01
CA LYS A 29 -1.30 1.44 20.19
C LYS A 29 -0.53 1.15 21.47
N GLN A 30 0.37 0.16 21.47
CA GLN A 30 1.24 -0.16 22.60
C GLN A 30 2.17 1.01 22.98
N MET A 31 2.53 1.86 22.02
CA MET A 31 3.28 3.10 22.25
C MET A 31 2.40 4.28 22.74
N GLY A 32 1.11 4.05 23.04
CA GLY A 32 0.19 5.08 23.52
C GLY A 32 -0.36 5.99 22.43
N HIS A 33 -0.37 5.55 21.17
CA HIS A 33 -0.91 6.32 20.05
C HIS A 33 -2.28 5.79 19.59
N GLN A 34 -2.97 6.59 18.78
CA GLN A 34 -4.26 6.24 18.18
C GLN A 34 -4.09 6.11 16.66
N PRO A 35 -3.58 4.97 16.16
CA PRO A 35 -3.39 4.76 14.74
C PRO A 35 -4.70 4.43 14.03
N PHE A 36 -4.80 4.83 12.77
CA PHE A 36 -5.84 4.38 11.85
C PHE A 36 -5.26 4.24 10.45
N VAL A 37 -5.79 3.31 9.66
CA VAL A 37 -5.36 3.11 8.28
C VAL A 37 -6.14 4.02 7.35
N ILE A 38 -5.40 4.80 6.56
CA ILE A 38 -5.92 5.63 5.49
C ILE A 38 -6.37 4.70 4.37
N ARG A 39 -7.68 4.68 4.11
CA ARG A 39 -8.28 3.84 3.08
C ARG A 39 -8.05 4.41 1.68
N PHE A 40 -6.82 4.35 1.19
CA PHE A 40 -6.46 4.73 -0.17
C PHE A 40 -6.44 3.52 -1.11
N ALA A 41 -7.05 3.67 -2.27
CA ALA A 41 -7.32 2.58 -3.21
C ALA A 41 -7.49 3.13 -4.63
N THR A 42 -6.42 3.14 -5.43
CA THR A 42 -6.52 3.63 -6.80
C THR A 42 -7.52 2.79 -7.63
N GLU A 43 -8.41 3.46 -8.34
CA GLU A 43 -9.24 2.80 -9.34
C GLU A 43 -8.32 2.36 -10.48
N ARG A 44 -7.96 1.06 -10.53
CA ARG A 44 -7.32 0.51 -11.73
C ARG A 44 -8.22 0.77 -12.93
N ALA A 45 -7.63 1.18 -14.05
CA ALA A 45 -8.33 1.34 -15.32
C ALA A 45 -9.26 0.14 -15.56
N LYS A 46 -10.55 0.44 -15.76
CA LYS A 46 -11.61 -0.54 -16.01
C LYS A 46 -11.42 -1.18 -17.39
N GLY A 47 -10.42 -2.05 -17.56
CA GLY A 47 -10.61 -3.20 -18.45
C GLY A 47 -11.73 -4.07 -17.89
N LEU A 48 -12.44 -4.85 -18.72
CA LEU A 48 -13.37 -5.85 -18.20
C LEU A 48 -12.62 -6.67 -17.16
N PRO A 49 -12.99 -6.60 -15.87
CA PRO A 49 -12.25 -7.32 -14.86
C PRO A 49 -12.35 -8.79 -15.24
N ARG A 50 -11.22 -9.47 -15.38
CA ARG A 50 -11.22 -10.94 -15.53
C ARG A 50 -12.12 -11.58 -14.49
N ARG A 51 -12.26 -10.98 -13.29
CA ARG A 51 -13.23 -11.32 -12.24
C ARG A 51 -14.72 -11.22 -12.62
N ILE A 52 -15.12 -10.27 -13.47
CA ILE A 52 -16.50 -10.19 -14.00
C ILE A 52 -16.71 -11.32 -15.01
N LEU A 53 -15.76 -11.52 -15.94
CA LEU A 53 -15.81 -12.64 -16.89
C LEU A 53 -15.80 -14.00 -16.17
N GLU A 54 -14.92 -14.19 -15.19
CA GLU A 54 -14.82 -15.35 -14.32
C GLU A 54 -16.09 -15.62 -13.51
N LYS A 55 -16.92 -14.59 -13.25
CA LYS A 55 -18.23 -14.74 -12.59
C LYS A 55 -19.36 -15.11 -13.56
N LEU A 56 -19.18 -14.91 -14.86
CA LEU A 56 -20.17 -15.33 -15.86
C LEU A 56 -20.20 -16.86 -15.90
N LYS A 57 -21.39 -17.44 -15.70
CA LYS A 57 -21.60 -18.89 -15.78
C LYS A 57 -21.11 -19.46 -17.10
N ILE A 58 -21.27 -18.73 -18.20
CA ILE A 58 -20.85 -19.12 -19.55
C ILE A 58 -19.32 -19.26 -19.63
N TYR A 59 -18.56 -18.37 -19.00
CA TYR A 59 -17.09 -18.45 -18.99
C TYR A 59 -16.59 -19.61 -18.12
N LYS A 60 -17.22 -19.85 -16.96
CA LYS A 60 -16.90 -21.03 -16.12
C LYS A 60 -17.22 -22.33 -16.86
N LEU A 61 -18.33 -22.37 -17.60
CA LEU A 61 -18.71 -23.50 -18.43
C LEU A 61 -17.72 -23.69 -19.59
N PHE A 62 -17.33 -22.61 -20.26
CA PHE A 62 -16.29 -22.61 -21.28
C PHE A 62 -14.97 -23.17 -20.76
N LEU A 63 -14.48 -22.68 -19.62
CA LEU A 63 -13.24 -23.19 -19.00
C LEU A 63 -13.38 -24.65 -18.55
N TYR A 64 -14.55 -25.08 -18.08
CA TYR A 64 -14.76 -26.49 -17.74
C TYR A 64 -14.52 -27.42 -18.94
N PHE A 65 -14.87 -26.99 -20.16
CA PHE A 65 -14.67 -27.77 -21.38
C PHE A 65 -13.31 -27.58 -22.04
N VAL A 66 -12.77 -26.35 -22.01
CA VAL A 66 -11.54 -25.99 -22.74
C VAL A 66 -10.28 -26.12 -21.88
N SER A 67 -10.39 -25.95 -20.57
CA SER A 67 -9.27 -25.96 -19.61
C SER A 67 -9.72 -26.43 -18.21
N PRO A 68 -9.96 -27.75 -18.02
CA PRO A 68 -10.45 -28.29 -16.75
C PRO A 68 -9.54 -27.98 -15.55
N GLN A 69 -8.22 -27.91 -15.77
CA GLN A 69 -7.24 -27.55 -14.74
C GLN A 69 -7.44 -26.11 -14.25
N GLU A 70 -7.65 -25.16 -15.16
CA GLU A 70 -7.88 -23.76 -14.83
C GLU A 70 -9.24 -23.57 -14.14
N TYR A 71 -10.27 -24.30 -14.56
CA TYR A 71 -11.56 -24.34 -13.86
C TYR A 71 -11.43 -24.83 -12.40
N CYS A 72 -10.67 -25.92 -12.16
CA CYS A 72 -10.41 -26.42 -10.82
C CYS A 72 -9.63 -25.42 -9.95
N LEU A 73 -8.63 -24.74 -10.52
CA LEU A 73 -7.86 -23.69 -9.83
C LEU A 73 -8.75 -22.50 -9.45
N LEU A 74 -9.62 -22.04 -10.35
CA LEU A 74 -10.58 -20.97 -10.07
C LEU A 74 -11.53 -21.35 -8.93
N LYS A 75 -12.10 -22.56 -8.95
CA LYS A 75 -13.02 -23.05 -7.91
C LYS A 75 -12.31 -23.19 -6.55
N SER A 76 -11.08 -23.69 -6.57
CA SER A 76 -10.22 -23.79 -5.37
C SER A 76 -9.94 -22.41 -4.78
N LYS A 77 -9.59 -21.43 -5.63
CA LYS A 77 -9.34 -20.04 -5.22
C LYS A 77 -10.59 -19.39 -4.62
N GLU A 78 -11.76 -19.54 -5.24
CA GLU A 78 -13.04 -19.05 -4.69
C GLU A 78 -13.37 -19.67 -3.32
N LYS A 79 -13.12 -20.98 -3.15
CA LYS A 79 -13.30 -21.68 -1.87
C LYS A 79 -12.36 -21.11 -0.80
N HIS A 80 -11.07 -20.96 -1.11
CA HIS A 80 -10.10 -20.41 -0.18
C HIS A 80 -10.45 -18.97 0.21
N ASP A 81 -10.76 -18.08 -0.75
CA ASP A 81 -11.10 -16.69 -0.44
C ASP A 81 -12.32 -16.57 0.52
N LYS A 82 -13.34 -17.43 0.36
CA LYS A 82 -14.47 -17.52 1.31
C LYS A 82 -14.06 -17.99 2.71
N LEU A 83 -13.16 -18.96 2.80
CA LEU A 83 -12.70 -19.49 4.10
C LEU A 83 -11.85 -18.50 4.88
N ARG A 84 -11.09 -17.64 4.19
CA ARG A 84 -10.11 -16.75 4.84
C ARG A 84 -10.72 -15.55 5.57
N LYS A 85 -11.99 -15.20 5.29
CA LYS A 85 -12.75 -14.13 5.99
C LYS A 85 -11.99 -12.79 6.16
N PHE A 86 -11.18 -12.38 5.18
CA PHE A 86 -10.38 -11.15 5.26
C PHE A 86 -11.19 -9.90 5.56
N ASP A 87 -12.37 -9.76 4.96
CA ASP A 87 -13.21 -8.58 5.15
C ASP A 87 -13.72 -8.48 6.58
N TYR A 88 -14.07 -9.62 7.19
CA TYR A 88 -14.43 -9.67 8.61
C TYR A 88 -13.24 -9.22 9.46
N PHE A 89 -12.04 -9.77 9.22
CA PHE A 89 -10.84 -9.38 9.98
C PHE A 89 -10.55 -7.89 9.87
N ARG A 90 -10.61 -7.31 8.66
CA ARG A 90 -10.38 -5.89 8.43
C ARG A 90 -11.36 -5.02 9.21
N GLN A 91 -12.64 -5.38 9.21
CA GLN A 91 -13.69 -4.62 9.87
C GLN A 91 -13.62 -4.71 11.39
N THR A 92 -13.15 -5.83 11.94
CA THR A 92 -13.12 -6.04 13.39
C THR A 92 -11.79 -5.69 14.05
N ASN A 93 -10.67 -5.75 13.33
CA ASN A 93 -9.33 -5.60 13.93
C ASN A 93 -8.59 -4.33 13.50
N LEU A 94 -8.99 -3.69 12.39
CA LEU A 94 -8.31 -2.48 11.90
C LEU A 94 -9.15 -1.25 12.22
N ALA A 95 -8.52 -0.23 12.80
CA ALA A 95 -9.07 1.12 12.78
C ALA A 95 -8.86 1.69 11.37
N LEU A 96 -9.93 2.16 10.74
CA LEU A 96 -9.92 2.64 9.36
C LEU A 96 -10.33 4.12 9.32
N SER A 97 -9.84 4.86 8.32
CA SER A 97 -10.32 6.23 8.07
C SER A 97 -11.80 6.24 7.69
N GLU A 98 -12.52 7.26 8.13
CA GLU A 98 -13.95 7.46 7.83
C GLU A 98 -14.22 7.51 6.33
N ARG A 99 -13.35 8.18 5.57
CA ARG A 99 -13.42 8.25 4.11
C ARG A 99 -12.49 7.23 3.44
N MET A 100 -12.93 6.72 2.29
CA MET A 100 -12.11 6.03 1.32
C MET A 100 -11.70 7.00 0.21
N TYR A 101 -10.44 6.92 -0.20
CA TYR A 101 -9.82 7.81 -1.16
C TYR A 101 -9.40 7.00 -2.39
N LYS A 102 -9.72 7.52 -3.58
CA LYS A 102 -9.45 6.84 -4.84
C LYS A 102 -8.36 7.48 -5.69
N THR A 103 -8.06 8.74 -5.40
CA THR A 103 -7.04 9.53 -6.10
C THR A 103 -6.24 10.34 -5.10
N LEU A 104 -5.02 10.74 -5.48
CA LEU A 104 -4.21 11.66 -4.70
C LEU A 104 -4.93 13.00 -4.49
N LYS A 105 -5.65 13.48 -5.50
CA LYS A 105 -6.42 14.72 -5.42
C LYS A 105 -7.45 14.67 -4.28
N GLU A 106 -8.15 13.55 -4.10
CA GLU A 106 -9.09 13.41 -2.98
C GLU A 106 -8.41 13.49 -1.61
N LEU A 107 -7.19 12.94 -1.48
CA LEU A 107 -6.37 13.06 -0.27
C LEU A 107 -5.89 14.49 -0.04
N GLN A 108 -5.53 15.21 -1.11
CA GLN A 108 -5.06 16.59 -1.04
C GLN A 108 -6.19 17.56 -0.69
N ASP A 109 -7.36 17.39 -1.31
CA ASP A 109 -8.53 18.24 -1.07
C ASP A 109 -9.09 18.06 0.36
N ASN A 110 -9.06 16.82 0.87
CA ASN A 110 -9.65 16.49 2.18
C ASN A 110 -8.78 15.47 2.94
N PRO A 111 -7.59 15.86 3.41
CA PRO A 111 -6.69 14.95 4.11
C PRO A 111 -7.31 14.47 5.43
N PRO A 112 -7.13 13.19 5.81
CA PRO A 112 -7.67 12.68 7.06
C PRO A 112 -6.99 13.35 8.26
N LYS A 113 -7.77 13.83 9.25
CA LYS A 113 -7.23 14.50 10.44
C LYS A 113 -6.29 13.58 11.23
N ALA A 114 -5.03 13.97 11.35
CA ALA A 114 -3.99 13.28 12.11
C ALA A 114 -2.93 14.29 12.59
N ASP A 115 -2.15 13.90 13.59
CA ASP A 115 -0.98 14.66 14.06
C ASP A 115 0.29 14.27 13.28
N CYS A 116 0.29 13.06 12.70
CA CYS A 116 1.40 12.48 11.96
C CYS A 116 0.88 11.49 10.91
N TYR A 117 1.55 11.43 9.77
CA TYR A 117 1.36 10.40 8.77
C TYR A 117 2.56 9.46 8.70
N ILE A 118 2.28 8.16 8.63
CA ILE A 118 3.30 7.12 8.43
C ILE A 118 2.96 6.32 7.18
N VAL A 119 3.97 6.01 6.36
CA VAL A 119 3.85 5.11 5.21
C VAL A 119 4.75 3.88 5.36
N GLY A 120 4.29 2.72 4.86
CA GLY A 120 5.00 1.43 4.95
C GLY A 120 4.35 0.47 5.94
N SER A 121 5.02 -0.56 6.45
CA SER A 121 6.27 -1.24 6.07
C SER A 121 5.99 -2.42 5.11
N ASP A 122 5.60 -2.11 3.88
CA ASP A 122 5.44 -3.11 2.80
C ASP A 122 6.03 -2.53 1.51
N GLN A 123 5.83 -3.20 0.37
CA GLN A 123 6.25 -2.77 -0.97
C GLN A 123 5.45 -1.58 -1.52
N VAL A 124 5.11 -0.62 -0.66
CA VAL A 124 4.31 0.57 -1.00
C VAL A 124 5.03 1.52 -1.97
N TRP A 125 6.37 1.44 -2.06
CA TRP A 125 7.18 2.20 -3.01
C TRP A 125 7.58 1.40 -4.26
N SER A 126 7.01 0.19 -4.44
CA SER A 126 7.21 -0.60 -5.67
C SER A 126 6.51 -0.05 -6.91
N GLN A 127 5.54 0.85 -6.73
CA GLN A 127 4.93 1.54 -7.85
C GLN A 127 5.76 2.78 -8.18
N ILE A 128 6.35 2.80 -9.38
CA ILE A 128 7.21 3.88 -9.88
C ILE A 128 6.41 5.20 -9.92
N LEU A 129 7.06 6.33 -9.64
CA LEU A 129 6.47 7.67 -9.62
C LEU A 129 6.20 8.26 -11.02
N ASN A 130 5.74 7.45 -11.96
CA ASN A 130 5.28 7.87 -13.29
C ASN A 130 3.77 8.12 -13.35
N ASN A 131 3.04 7.78 -12.29
CA ASN A 131 1.62 8.09 -12.10
C ASN A 131 1.49 8.96 -10.83
N ALA A 132 0.81 10.11 -10.97
CA ALA A 132 0.60 11.06 -9.88
C ALA A 132 -0.03 10.40 -8.63
N ASP A 133 -0.93 9.43 -8.80
CA ASP A 133 -1.56 8.74 -7.66
C ASP A 133 -0.57 7.92 -6.82
N ASN A 134 0.57 7.51 -7.38
CA ASN A 134 1.60 6.79 -6.64
C ASN A 134 2.30 7.70 -5.61
N GLU A 135 2.31 9.02 -5.81
CA GLU A 135 2.83 9.99 -4.83
C GLU A 135 2.02 10.02 -3.53
N ALA A 136 0.81 9.45 -3.51
CA ALA A 136 0.07 9.23 -2.26
C ALA A 136 0.90 8.40 -1.27
N TYR A 137 1.58 7.35 -1.74
CA TYR A 137 2.48 6.52 -0.91
C TYR A 137 3.78 7.23 -0.52
N PHE A 138 3.99 8.47 -0.96
CA PHE A 138 5.00 9.38 -0.44
C PHE A 138 4.39 10.51 0.39
N LEU A 139 3.17 10.31 0.90
CA LEU A 139 2.47 11.22 1.80
C LEU A 139 2.33 12.64 1.20
N ASN A 140 2.11 12.73 -0.12
CA ASN A 140 1.90 13.98 -0.85
C ASN A 140 0.50 14.59 -0.60
N PHE A 141 0.12 14.75 0.67
CA PHE A 141 -1.13 15.38 1.09
C PHE A 141 -1.00 15.95 2.51
N GLY A 142 -2.03 16.65 2.97
CA GLY A 142 -2.04 17.32 4.27
C GLY A 142 -1.18 18.60 4.33
N SER A 143 -1.22 19.27 5.48
CA SER A 143 -0.44 20.49 5.73
C SER A 143 1.06 20.25 5.52
N PRO A 144 1.84 21.20 4.99
CA PRO A 144 3.31 21.10 4.95
C PRO A 144 3.93 20.83 6.33
N GLU A 145 3.33 21.34 7.41
CA GLU A 145 3.84 21.25 8.79
C GLU A 145 3.61 19.89 9.46
N ILE A 146 2.75 19.03 8.89
CA ILE A 146 2.45 17.73 9.50
C ILE A 146 3.67 16.80 9.39
N LYS A 147 3.92 16.05 10.46
CA LYS A 147 5.00 15.05 10.49
C LYS A 147 4.74 13.91 9.50
N ARG A 148 5.76 13.57 8.71
CA ARG A 148 5.74 12.49 7.71
C ARG A 148 6.89 11.52 7.94
N ILE A 149 6.55 10.26 8.17
CA ILE A 149 7.53 9.21 8.45
C ILE A 149 7.38 8.08 7.44
N ALA A 150 8.45 7.74 6.75
CA ALA A 150 8.56 6.52 5.99
C ALA A 150 9.11 5.42 6.90
N TYR A 151 8.25 4.49 7.32
CA TYR A 151 8.63 3.37 8.19
C TYR A 151 8.84 2.11 7.36
N ALA A 152 10.10 1.84 7.05
CA ALA A 152 10.56 0.70 6.27
C ALA A 152 9.67 0.34 5.05
N PRO A 153 9.29 1.31 4.20
CA PRO A 153 8.79 0.98 2.87
C PRO A 153 9.86 0.22 2.07
N SER A 154 9.38 -0.56 1.10
CA SER A 154 10.20 -1.25 0.14
C SER A 154 9.96 -0.70 -1.26
N PHE A 155 11.05 -0.38 -1.95
CA PHE A 155 11.03 -0.05 -3.36
C PHE A 155 10.83 -1.31 -4.22
N GLY A 156 11.17 -2.51 -3.74
CA GLY A 156 11.06 -3.73 -4.55
C GLY A 156 11.99 -3.79 -5.77
N PHE A 157 13.01 -2.93 -5.82
CA PHE A 157 14.03 -2.85 -6.86
C PHE A 157 15.43 -2.80 -6.24
N ASN A 158 16.46 -3.13 -7.02
CA ASN A 158 17.81 -2.69 -6.70
C ASN A 158 17.92 -1.18 -6.96
N ALA A 159 18.81 -0.48 -6.25
CA ALA A 159 19.01 0.96 -6.43
C ALA A 159 19.32 1.33 -7.90
N ALA A 160 20.20 0.55 -8.53
CA ALA A 160 20.62 0.76 -9.92
C ALA A 160 19.50 0.57 -10.96
N ASP A 161 18.43 -0.17 -10.61
CA ASP A 161 17.32 -0.49 -11.51
C ASP A 161 16.18 0.53 -11.41
N TYR A 162 16.23 1.47 -10.45
CA TYR A 162 15.18 2.48 -10.31
C TYR A 162 15.24 3.49 -11.48
N PRO A 163 14.11 3.82 -12.15
CA PRO A 163 14.15 4.65 -13.35
C PRO A 163 14.66 6.06 -13.07
N LYS A 164 15.74 6.45 -13.76
CA LYS A 164 16.43 7.73 -13.53
C LYS A 164 15.62 8.95 -13.98
N ASP A 165 14.71 8.77 -14.93
CA ASP A 165 13.81 9.81 -15.44
C ASP A 165 12.86 10.36 -14.36
N VAL A 166 12.53 9.55 -13.33
CA VAL A 166 11.67 9.99 -12.22
C VAL A 166 12.46 10.45 -10.98
N TYR A 167 13.79 10.54 -11.02
CA TYR A 167 14.61 10.94 -9.86
C TYR A 167 14.26 12.33 -9.34
N SER A 168 13.91 13.27 -10.22
CA SER A 168 13.50 14.62 -9.81
C SER A 168 12.21 14.61 -8.97
N VAL A 169 11.24 13.77 -9.37
CA VAL A 169 9.98 13.56 -8.65
C VAL A 169 10.22 12.83 -7.34
N LEU A 170 11.02 11.76 -7.36
CA LEU A 170 11.38 11.01 -6.15
C LEU A 170 12.11 11.89 -5.14
N LYS A 171 13.08 12.70 -5.59
CA LYS A 171 13.81 13.63 -4.72
C LYS A 171 12.87 14.63 -4.05
N LYS A 172 11.92 15.20 -4.79
CA LYS A 172 10.89 16.10 -4.25
C LYS A 172 9.95 15.38 -3.27
N ALA A 173 9.65 14.11 -3.51
CA ALA A 173 8.80 13.31 -2.63
C ALA A 173 9.52 12.98 -1.30
N LEU A 174 10.78 12.55 -1.37
CA LEU A 174 11.61 12.24 -0.20
C LEU A 174 11.91 13.47 0.65
N SER A 175 12.09 14.65 0.04
CA SER A 175 12.39 15.90 0.78
C SER A 175 11.26 16.36 1.70
N ARG A 176 10.08 15.75 1.63
CA ARG A 176 8.95 16.03 2.53
C ARG A 176 8.92 15.14 3.75
N MET A 177 9.73 14.09 3.79
CA MET A 177 9.77 13.16 4.91
C MET A 177 10.61 13.76 6.03
N ASP A 178 10.08 13.75 7.24
CA ASP A 178 10.83 14.10 8.45
C ASP A 178 11.78 12.98 8.87
N ALA A 179 11.43 11.72 8.54
CA ALA A 179 12.26 10.56 8.81
C ALA A 179 12.03 9.48 7.75
N ILE A 180 13.12 8.84 7.33
CA ILE A 180 13.11 7.77 6.34
C ILE A 180 13.84 6.56 6.93
N SER A 181 13.16 5.41 6.96
CA SER A 181 13.81 4.11 7.01
C SER A 181 13.44 3.29 5.79
N CYS A 182 14.22 2.27 5.46
CA CYS A 182 13.97 1.37 4.33
C CYS A 182 14.00 -0.09 4.80
N ARG A 183 13.16 -0.93 4.18
CA ARG A 183 13.14 -2.37 4.49
C ARG A 183 14.40 -3.07 4.00
N GLU A 184 14.91 -2.68 2.84
CA GLU A 184 16.10 -3.26 2.22
C GLU A 184 17.24 -2.26 2.12
N GLN A 185 18.48 -2.75 2.15
CA GLN A 185 19.69 -1.93 1.98
C GLN A 185 19.70 -1.21 0.63
N SER A 186 19.15 -1.82 -0.44
CA SER A 186 19.03 -1.16 -1.74
C SER A 186 18.20 0.12 -1.68
N GLY A 187 17.14 0.15 -0.86
CA GLY A 187 16.34 1.35 -0.64
C GLY A 187 17.12 2.44 0.09
N VAL A 188 17.93 2.05 1.08
CA VAL A 188 18.84 2.98 1.78
C VAL A 188 19.80 3.63 0.79
N THR A 189 20.49 2.81 -0.02
CA THR A 189 21.44 3.30 -1.03
C THR A 189 20.78 4.24 -2.03
N LEU A 190 19.57 3.94 -2.50
CA LEU A 190 18.83 4.83 -3.41
C LEU A 190 18.50 6.19 -2.75
N CYS A 191 18.09 6.19 -1.47
CA CYS A 191 17.85 7.43 -0.74
C CYS A 191 19.14 8.26 -0.57
N GLU A 192 20.25 7.61 -0.24
CA GLU A 192 21.57 8.25 -0.06
C GLU A 192 22.10 8.84 -1.37
N GLU A 193 21.97 8.13 -2.50
CA GLU A 193 22.31 8.63 -3.84
C GLU A 193 21.56 9.93 -4.20
N LEU A 194 20.33 10.08 -3.69
CA LEU A 194 19.50 11.27 -3.89
C LEU A 194 19.75 12.38 -2.86
N GLY A 195 20.62 12.14 -1.88
CA GLY A 195 21.03 13.09 -0.85
C GLY A 195 20.18 13.05 0.42
N PHE A 196 19.54 11.92 0.74
CA PHE A 196 18.72 11.75 1.94
C PHE A 196 19.30 10.67 2.86
N THR A 197 19.32 10.96 4.16
CA THR A 197 19.66 9.96 5.18
C THR A 197 18.49 8.99 5.37
N ALA A 198 18.75 7.69 5.22
CA ALA A 198 17.78 6.64 5.49
C ALA A 198 18.36 5.59 6.45
N ILE A 199 17.54 5.09 7.38
CA ILE A 199 17.95 4.04 8.32
C ILE A 199 17.57 2.67 7.75
N GLY A 200 18.52 1.74 7.69
CA GLY A 200 18.24 0.36 7.30
C GLY A 200 17.55 -0.43 8.41
N GLY A 201 16.79 -1.48 8.04
CA GLY A 201 16.33 -2.47 9.00
C GLY A 201 17.53 -3.11 9.71
N VAL A 202 17.57 -3.03 11.04
CA VAL A 202 18.55 -3.76 11.84
C VAL A 202 18.21 -5.24 11.70
N ASN A 203 19.11 -6.01 11.09
CA ASN A 203 19.09 -7.48 11.16
C ASN A 203 19.50 -7.92 12.56
#